data_AF-R1DZK9-F1
#
_entry.id   AF-R1DZK9-F1
#
_cell.length_a   1.000
_cell.length_b   1.000
_cell.length_c   1.000
_cell.angle_alpha   90.00
_cell.angle_beta   90.00
_cell.angle_gamma   90.00
#
_symmetry.space_group_name_H-M   'P 1'
#
loop_
_entity.id
_entity.type
_entity.pdbx_description
1 polymer ?
#
loop_
_entity_poly.entity_id
_entity_poly.type
_entity_poly.pdbx_seq_one_letter_code
_entity_poly.pdbx_strand_id
1 'polypeptide(L)'
;MCARVGGACSWVYIEDWDTFYAEAEKLYLDHPAHTRYSLKYRHTDGKVLLKVTNDRVCLQYQTDQQQDLKRIEKLNNIFITR
;
A
#
# COMPACT_ATOMS: atom_id res chain seq x y z
N MET A 1 -10.75 2.95 -3.14
CA MET A 1 -10.99 4.00 -4.15
C MET A 1 -10.53 5.32 -3.57
N CYS A 2 -9.51 5.96 -4.13
CA CYS A 2 -9.14 7.32 -3.73
C CYS A 2 -10.09 8.24 -4.48
N ALA A 3 -11.18 8.63 -3.80
CA ALA A 3 -12.17 9.51 -4.36
C ALA A 3 -11.53 10.88 -4.59
N ARG A 4 -11.73 11.35 -5.81
CA ARG A 4 -11.26 12.62 -6.37
C ARG A 4 -11.87 13.78 -5.59
N VAL A 5 -11.18 14.35 -4.60
CA VAL A 5 -11.53 15.66 -4.03
C VAL A 5 -10.24 16.43 -3.65
N GLY A 6 -9.86 17.39 -4.49
CA GLY A 6 -9.27 18.67 -4.02
C GLY A 6 -7.79 18.78 -3.66
N GLY A 7 -6.96 17.73 -3.68
CA GLY A 7 -5.52 17.84 -3.40
C GLY A 7 -4.69 16.97 -4.34
N ALA A 8 -3.61 17.50 -4.91
CA ALA A 8 -2.67 16.73 -5.71
C ALA A 8 -1.92 15.73 -4.81
N CYS A 9 -2.47 14.52 -4.60
CA CYS A 9 -1.73 13.43 -3.99
C CYS A 9 -0.62 13.03 -4.97
N SER A 10 0.65 13.04 -4.56
CA SER A 10 1.73 12.52 -5.41
C SER A 10 1.60 11.00 -5.51
N TRP A 11 1.48 10.48 -6.74
CA TRP A 11 1.40 9.03 -6.99
C TRP A 11 2.80 8.48 -7.24
N VAL A 12 3.24 7.54 -6.39
CA VAL A 12 4.54 6.88 -6.50
C VAL A 12 4.32 5.38 -6.66
N TYR A 13 4.84 4.83 -7.75
CA TYR A 13 4.90 3.39 -7.98
C TYR A 13 6.29 2.90 -7.58
N ILE A 14 6.32 1.92 -6.69
CA ILE A 14 7.55 1.30 -6.22
C ILE A 14 7.48 -0.17 -6.65
N GLU A 15 8.48 -0.62 -7.39
CA GLU A 15 8.59 -2.01 -7.85
C GLU A 15 9.31 -2.90 -6.83
N ASP A 16 10.16 -2.32 -6.00
CA ASP A 16 10.88 -3.02 -4.95
C ASP A 16 10.06 -3.14 -3.66
N TRP A 17 9.89 -4.38 -3.17
CA TRP A 17 9.10 -4.66 -1.98
C TRP A 17 9.68 -4.01 -0.72
N ASP A 18 11.00 -4.09 -0.53
CA ASP A 18 11.64 -3.66 0.71
C ASP A 18 11.56 -2.13 0.86
N THR A 19 11.74 -1.41 -0.24
CA THR A 19 11.55 0.03 -0.33
C THR A 19 10.08 0.42 -0.09
N PHE A 20 9.13 -0.30 -0.70
CA PHE A 20 7.70 -0.05 -0.48
C PHE A 20 7.30 -0.25 0.98
N TYR A 21 7.77 -1.34 1.60
CA TYR A 21 7.49 -1.66 2.99
C TYR A 21 8.04 -0.61 3.95
N ALA A 22 9.31 -0.21 3.77
CA ALA A 22 9.96 0.79 4.63
C ALA A 22 9.24 2.15 4.56
N GLU A 23 8.90 2.62 3.36
CA GLU A 23 8.19 3.88 3.19
C GLU A 23 6.74 3.80 3.69
N ALA A 24 6.06 2.67 3.51
CA ALA A 24 4.72 2.45 4.04
C ALA A 24 4.69 2.42 5.58
N GLU A 25 5.66 1.76 6.21
CA GLU A 25 5.82 1.72 7.66
C GLU A 25 6.12 3.12 8.21
N LYS A 26 7.06 3.84 7.59
CA LYS A 26 7.38 5.22 7.95
C LYS A 26 6.16 6.14 7.86
N LEU A 27 5.40 6.07 6.77
CA LEU A 27 4.15 6.83 6.60
C LEU A 27 3.14 6.54 7.72
N TYR A 28 3.02 5.27 8.10
CA TYR A 28 2.14 4.85 9.18
C TYR A 28 2.60 5.36 10.55
N LEU A 29 3.90 5.32 10.84
CA LEU A 29 4.48 5.83 12.08
C LEU A 29 4.33 7.35 12.21
N ASP A 30 4.53 8.09 11.12
CA ASP A 30 4.39 9.55 11.11
C ASP A 30 2.92 9.98 11.33
N HIS A 31 1.98 9.31 10.66
CA HIS A 31 0.57 9.69 10.66
C HIS A 31 -0.37 8.47 10.75
N PRO A 32 -0.50 7.81 11.91
CA PRO A 32 -1.28 6.58 12.02
C PRO A 32 -2.79 6.82 11.79
N ALA A 33 -3.33 7.94 12.27
CA ALA A 33 -4.76 8.26 12.14
C ALA A 33 -5.20 8.63 10.71
N HIS A 34 -4.27 9.07 9.86
CA HIS A 34 -4.57 9.53 8.50
C HIS A 34 -4.09 8.56 7.42
N THR A 35 -3.28 7.55 7.79
CA THR A 35 -2.77 6.57 6.85
C THR A 35 -3.81 5.50 6.59
N ARG A 36 -4.12 5.28 5.31
CA ARG A 36 -5.09 4.29 4.84
C ARG A 36 -4.40 3.29 3.94
N TYR A 37 -4.61 2.03 4.26
CA TYR A 37 -4.13 0.89 3.49
C TYR A 37 -5.28 0.28 2.68
N SER A 38 -5.00 -0.14 1.45
CA SER A 38 -5.95 -0.81 0.56
C SER A 38 -5.24 -1.89 -0.24
N LEU A 39 -5.78 -3.11 -0.19
CA LEU A 39 -5.36 -4.25 -0.99
C LEU A 39 -6.46 -4.61 -1.98
N LYS A 40 -6.10 -4.81 -3.24
CA LYS A 40 -6.99 -5.30 -4.27
C LYS A 40 -6.37 -6.52 -4.94
N TYR A 41 -6.98 -7.68 -4.73
CA TYR A 41 -6.63 -8.91 -5.44
C TYR A 41 -7.52 -9.07 -6.67
N ARG A 42 -6.92 -9.40 -7.81
CA ARG A 42 -7.62 -9.77 -9.03
C ARG A 42 -7.23 -11.19 -9.41
N HIS A 43 -8.14 -12.13 -9.16
CA HIS A 43 -7.91 -13.55 -9.41
C HIS A 43 -7.67 -13.88 -10.89
N THR A 44 -8.39 -13.26 -11.83
CA THR A 44 -8.27 -13.54 -13.27
C THR A 44 -6.88 -13.30 -13.83
N ASP A 45 -6.18 -12.29 -13.29
CA ASP A 45 -4.84 -11.91 -13.75
C ASP A 45 -3.75 -12.42 -12.80
N GLY A 46 -4.12 -13.03 -11.67
CA GLY A 46 -3.17 -13.41 -10.60
C GLY A 46 -2.48 -12.23 -9.92
N LYS A 47 -3.00 -11.00 -10.05
CA LYS A 47 -2.33 -9.77 -9.62
C LYS A 47 -2.88 -9.24 -8.29
N VAL A 48 -1.97 -8.74 -7.47
CA VAL A 48 -2.27 -7.98 -6.25
C VAL A 48 -1.81 -6.55 -6.42
N LEU A 49 -2.69 -5.61 -6.07
CA LEU A 49 -2.40 -4.18 -5.99
C LEU A 49 -2.49 -3.74 -4.53
N LEU A 50 -1.43 -3.15 -4.04
CA LEU A 50 -1.34 -2.55 -2.71
C LEU A 50 -1.28 -1.04 -2.86
N LYS A 51 -2.00 -0.35 -1.98
CA LYS A 51 -1.97 1.11 -1.92
C LYS A 51 -1.96 1.57 -0.47
N VAL A 52 -1.02 2.45 -0.14
CA VAL A 52 -0.94 3.14 1.15
C VAL A 52 -0.99 4.64 0.89
N THR A 53 -1.83 5.38 1.63
CA THR A 53 -1.96 6.81 1.42
C THR A 53 -2.35 7.57 2.68
N ASN A 54 -1.81 8.78 2.84
CA ASN A 54 -2.14 9.72 3.93
C ASN A 54 -2.81 11.01 3.41
N ASP A 55 -3.59 10.91 2.33
CA ASP A 55 -4.21 12.03 1.58
C ASP A 55 -3.22 12.94 0.81
N ARG A 56 -1.93 12.94 1.14
CA ARG A 56 -0.89 13.76 0.47
C ARG A 56 0.03 12.94 -0.42
N VAL A 57 0.43 11.76 0.05
CA VAL A 57 1.30 10.83 -0.68
C VAL A 57 0.54 9.53 -0.90
N CYS A 58 0.70 8.96 -2.09
CA CYS A 58 0.02 7.76 -2.53
C CYS A 58 1.08 6.76 -3.01
N LEU A 59 1.48 5.83 -2.14
CA LEU A 59 2.38 4.73 -2.46
C LEU A 59 1.60 3.57 -3.05
N GLN A 60 2.12 2.98 -4.12
CA GLN A 60 1.55 1.79 -4.74
C GLN A 60 2.61 0.76 -5.08
N TYR A 61 2.22 -0.50 -4.88
CA TYR A 61 3.00 -1.67 -5.25
C TYR A 61 2.09 -2.66 -5.97
N GLN A 62 2.60 -3.25 -7.04
CA GLN A 62 1.90 -4.28 -7.79
C GLN A 62 2.81 -5.51 -7.89
N THR A 63 2.26 -6.69 -7.59
CA THR A 63 2.95 -7.96 -7.81
C THR A 63 2.01 -8.99 -8.41
N ASP A 64 2.57 -9.85 -9.24
CA ASP A 64 1.98 -11.08 -9.76
C ASP A 64 2.64 -12.33 -9.16
N GLN A 65 3.67 -12.15 -8.31
CA GLN A 65 4.43 -13.23 -7.71
C GLN A 65 3.73 -13.75 -6.46
N GLN A 66 3.35 -15.04 -6.48
CA GLN A 66 2.62 -15.67 -5.39
C GLN A 66 3.45 -15.77 -4.09
N GLN A 67 4.78 -15.78 -4.20
CA GLN A 67 5.70 -15.76 -3.05
C GLN A 67 5.62 -14.47 -2.22
N ASP A 68 5.21 -13.35 -2.85
CA ASP A 68 5.07 -12.06 -2.17
C ASP A 68 3.84 -11.99 -1.28
N LEU A 69 2.89 -12.93 -1.42
CA LEU A 69 1.70 -13.00 -0.57
C LEU A 69 2.06 -13.11 0.92
N LYS A 70 3.11 -13.87 1.26
CA LYS A 70 3.61 -13.97 2.64
C LYS A 70 4.15 -12.64 3.16
N ARG A 71 4.74 -11.83 2.28
CA ARG A 71 5.24 -10.49 2.64
C ARG A 71 4.08 -9.52 2.84
N ILE A 72 3.05 -9.62 2.00
CA ILE A 72 1.81 -8.85 2.10
C ILE A 72 1.06 -9.17 3.38
N GLU A 73 0.98 -10.44 3.79
CA GLU A 73 0.39 -10.83 5.08
C GLU A 73 1.09 -10.17 6.28
N LYS A 74 2.43 -10.05 6.24
CA LYS A 74 3.16 -9.32 7.29
C LYS A 74 2.77 -7.85 7.33
N LEU A 75 2.65 -7.20 6.17
CA LEU A 75 2.21 -5.80 6.09
C LEU A 75 0.77 -5.64 6.58
N ASN A 76 -0.12 -6.59 6.26
CA ASN A 76 -1.51 -6.58 6.77
C ASN A 76 -1.56 -6.60 8.30
N ASN A 77 -0.70 -7.38 8.96
CA ASN A 77 -0.67 -7.44 10.42
C ASN A 77 -0.32 -6.10 11.08
N ILE A 78 0.40 -5.23 10.39
CA ILE A 78 0.76 -3.90 10.90
C ILE A 78 -0.44 -2.95 10.83
N PHE A 79 -1.19 -3.00 9.72
CA PHE A 79 -2.30 -2.07 9.44
C PHE A 79 -3.67 -2.53 9.97
N ILE A 80 -3.86 -3.82 10.25
CA ILE A 80 -5.16 -4.39 10.65
C ILE A 80 -5.22 -4.72 12.15
N THR A 81 -4.11 -5.17 12.74
CA THR A 81 -4.12 -5.72 14.11
C THR A 81 -3.75 -4.69 15.18
N ARG A 82 -3.26 -3.50 14.81
CA ARG A 82 -2.80 -2.46 15.74
C ARG A 82 -3.56 -1.16 15.62
#